data_AF-A0A957V2G8-F1
#
_entry.id   AF-A0A957V2G8-F1
#
_cell.length_a   1.000
_cell.length_b   1.000
_cell.length_c   1.000
_cell.angle_alpha   90.00
_cell.angle_beta   90.00
_cell.angle_gamma   90.00
#
_symmetry.space_group_name_H-M   'P 1'
#
loop_
_entity.id
_entity.type
_entity.pdbx_description
1 polymer ?
#
loop_
_entity_poly.entity_id
_entity_poly.type
_entity_poly.pdbx_seq_one_letter_code
_entity_poly.pdbx_strand_id
1 'polypeptide(L)' 'MSQPAISHQLRLLRTLHVVAARRQGKHVFYRLDDEHVEALFAQALAHVEHE' A
#
# COMPACT_ATOMS: atom_id res chain seq x y z
N MET A 1 11.83 -5.52 -10.34
CA MET A 1 10.40 -5.26 -10.62
C MET A 1 10.28 -4.10 -11.58
N SER A 2 9.44 -4.17 -12.62
CA SER A 2 9.27 -3.09 -13.59
C SER A 2 8.22 -2.08 -13.13
N GLN A 3 8.36 -0.81 -13.53
CA GLN A 3 7.38 0.25 -13.20
C GLN A 3 5.94 -0.10 -13.64
N PRO A 4 5.69 -0.74 -14.80
CA PRO A 4 4.35 -1.20 -15.17
C PRO A 4 3.79 -2.25 -14.21
N ALA A 5 4.61 -3.22 -13.77
CA ALA A 5 4.18 -4.26 -12.84
C ALA A 5 3.81 -3.69 -11.47
N ILE A 6 4.62 -2.76 -10.94
CA ILE A 6 4.33 -2.06 -9.67
C ILE A 6 3.04 -1.25 -9.79
N SER A 7 2.84 -0.56 -10.92
CA SER A 7 1.63 0.24 -11.16
C SER A 7 0.38 -0.62 -11.24
N HIS A 8 0.49 -1.84 -11.76
CA HIS A 8 -0.61 -2.80 -11.78
C HIS A 8 -0.96 -3.29 -10.37
N GLN A 9 0.05 -3.64 -9.56
CA GLN A 9 -0.15 -4.06 -8.17
C GLN A 9 -0.75 -2.94 -7.31
N LEU A 10 -0.24 -1.71 -7.42
CA LEU A 10 -0.79 -0.54 -6.71
C LEU A 10 -2.24 -0.25 -7.12
N ARG A 11 -2.61 -0.52 -8.37
CA ARG A 11 -4.00 -0.40 -8.82
C ARG A 11 -4.89 -1.45 -8.15
N LEU A 12 -4.44 -2.70 -8.08
CA LEU A 12 -5.15 -3.77 -7.38
C LEU A 12 -5.34 -3.43 -5.89
N LEU A 13 -4.27 -3.04 -5.21
CA LEU A 13 -4.32 -2.66 -3.79
C LEU A 13 -5.24 -1.48 -3.52
N ARG A 14 -5.32 -0.51 -4.43
CA ARG A 14 -6.27 0.61 -4.32
C ARG A 14 -7.73 0.14 -4.48
N THR A 15 -8.00 -0.78 -5.40
CA THR A 15 -9.35 -1.38 -5.54
C THR A 15 -9.76 -2.16 -4.30
N LEU A 16 -8.79 -2.72 -3.58
CA LEU A 16 -9.00 -3.46 -2.33
C LEU A 16 -8.99 -2.57 -1.08
N HIS A 17 -8.94 -1.24 -1.21
CA HIS A 17 -8.89 -0.31 -0.07
C HIS A 17 -7.71 -0.54 0.89
N VAL A 18 -6.57 -1.02 0.36
CA VAL A 18 -5.33 -1.18 1.13
C VAL A 18 -4.45 0.07 1.01
N VAL A 19 -4.52 0.77 -0.12
CA VAL A 19 -3.76 1.99 -0.37
C VAL A 19 -4.61 3.09 -0.97
N ALA A 20 -4.38 4.32 -0.54
CA ALA A 20 -4.91 5.53 -1.15
C ALA A 20 -3.89 6.16 -2.11
N ALA A 21 -4.38 6.92 -3.09
CA ALA A 21 -3.56 7.62 -4.06
C ALA A 21 -3.92 9.11 -4.13
N ARG A 22 -2.90 9.98 -4.13
CA ARG A 22 -3.03 11.43 -4.33
C ARG A 22 -2.22 11.87 -5.53
N ARG A 23 -2.84 12.58 -6.46
CA ARG A 23 -2.13 13.18 -7.61
C ARG A 23 -1.65 14.59 -7.28
N GLN A 24 -0.39 14.88 -7.59
CA GLN A 24 0.16 16.22 -7.54
C GLN A 24 0.95 16.49 -8.83
N GLY A 25 0.34 17.24 -9.74
CA GLY A 25 0.87 17.47 -11.08
C GLY A 25 1.01 16.16 -11.88
N LYS A 26 2.25 15.86 -12.30
CA LYS A 26 2.59 14.63 -13.05
C LYS A 26 2.87 13.43 -12.15
N HIS A 27 2.93 13.61 -10.83
CA HIS A 27 3.25 12.54 -9.89
C HIS A 27 2.01 12.02 -9.18
N VAL A 28 2.01 10.72 -8.88
CA VAL A 28 0.99 10.06 -8.06
C VAL A 28 1.69 9.48 -6.84
N PHE A 29 1.28 9.95 -5.67
CA PHE A 29 1.78 9.51 -4.37
C PHE A 29 0.81 8.49 -3.78
N TYR A 30 1.33 7.41 -3.22
CA TYR A 30 0.54 6.37 -2.55
C TYR A 30 0.83 6.38 -1.06
N ARG A 31 -0.18 6.01 -0.26
CA ARG A 31 -0.10 5.79 1.19
C ARG A 31 -1.00 4.62 1.56
N LEU A 32 -0.84 4.07 2.77
CA LEU A 32 -1.87 3.18 3.32
C LEU A 32 -3.20 3.92 3.42
N ASP A 33 -4.30 3.17 3.25
CA ASP A 33 -5.63 3.76 3.15
C ASP A 33 -5.99 4.49 4.46
N ASP A 34 -5.91 3.79 5.58
CA ASP A 34 -6.20 4.30 6.92
C ASP A 34 -5.27 3.72 8.01
N GLU A 35 -5.56 4.10 9.26
CA GLU A 35 -4.85 3.63 10.46
C GLU A 35 -5.06 2.14 10.75
N HIS A 36 -6.18 1.54 10.31
CA HIS A 36 -6.46 0.13 10.52
C HIS A 36 -5.53 -0.75 9.67
N VAL A 37 -5.31 -0.37 8.41
CA VAL A 37 -4.36 -1.08 7.52
C VAL A 37 -2.94 -1.00 8.08
N GLU A 38 -2.55 0.17 8.61
CA GLU A 38 -1.25 0.36 9.25
C GLU A 38 -1.09 -0.53 10.49
N ALA A 39 -2.09 -0.57 11.36
CA ALA A 39 -2.07 -1.40 12.57
C ALA A 39 -1.98 -2.90 12.24
N LEU A 40 -2.77 -3.39 11.28
CA LEU A 40 -2.73 -4.79 10.85
C LEU A 40 -1.37 -5.17 10.26
N PHE A 41 -0.78 -4.29 9.44
CA PHE A 41 0.53 -4.53 8.86
C PHE A 41 1.62 -4.59 9.93
N ALA A 42 1.59 -3.67 10.90
CA ALA A 42 2.52 -3.65 12.02
C ALA A 42 2.39 -4.91 12.89
N GLN A 43 1.15 -5.36 13.18
CA GLN A 43 0.90 -6.60 13.90
C GLN A 43 1.42 -7.83 13.15
N ALA A 44 1.16 -7.92 11.84
CA ALA A 44 1.64 -9.02 11.01
C ALA A 44 3.17 -9.04 10.95
N LEU A 45 3.80 -7.88 10.82
CA LEU A 45 5.26 -7.77 10.81
C LEU A 45 5.86 -8.22 12.14
N ALA A 46 5.34 -7.73 13.27
CA ALA A 46 5.78 -8.13 14.60
C ALA A 46 5.62 -9.64 14.83
N HIS A 47 4.57 -10.26 14.29
CA HIS A 47 4.38 -11.71 14.38
C HIS A 47 5.46 -12.48 13.61
N VAL A 48 5.77 -12.07 12.37
CA VAL A 48 6.81 -12.70 11.54
C VAL A 48 8.22 -12.50 12.11
N GLU A 49 8.44 -11.45 12.90
CA GLU A 49 9.74 -11.21 13.57
C GLU A 49 9.88 -11.97 14.90
N HIS A 50 8.78 -12.41 15.50
CA HIS A 50 8.78 -13.19 16.75
C HIS A 50 8.82 -14.71 16.54
N GLU A 51 8.47 -15.20 15.35
CA GLU A 51 8.67 -16.61 14.90
C GLU A 51 9.88 -16.77 13.99
#